data_AF-A0A819T095-F1
#
_entry.id   AF-A0A819T095-F1
#
_cell.length_a   1.000
_cell.length_b   1.000
_cell.length_c   1.000
_cell.angle_alpha   90.00
_cell.angle_beta   90.00
_cell.angle_gamma   90.00
#
_symmetry.space_group_name_H-M   'P 1'
#
loop_
_entity.id
_entity.type
_entity.pdbx_description
1 polymer ?
#
loop_
_entity_poly.entity_id
_entity_poly.type
_entity_poly.pdbx_seq_one_letter_code
_entity_poly.pdbx_strand_id
1 'polypeptide(L)'
;MNYRSIVFREFTHESFQRIERYRQEESECIASEQLEQQTICKDDHDKHRCMIKSSKNETKEPKRMPNKELAVGETLPRVLQHRFPSELIGEPVEEIDSYYRTDYAFMVINRNNTIFRFSATSACFIFSPFNYFRHLAIRILIHPFYNTLVMLTILTNCVFMTFKNVSEVNEYVFTAIYTLEVLIKCIARGFILEKYTFLRDPWNWLDFIVIILAYVTFFINLANIAVLRIFRVLITIVVVPGLKTIVGALIQSLISLRDVLILSSFILSIFALTGLQLYMGVLRQKCVPTYEYFLNNSNLYNIGFNMTYKVYLKEIDNETYWHKENDIFLLCGNESGSTKCPPGYVCWKDRGENPDFGYTSFDNYGWAMLACFRLMTQDYWENLYQLVKEKRIL
;
A
#
# COMPACT_ATOMS: atom_id res chain seq x y z
N MET A 1 -33.48 -17.57 -8.05
CA MET A 1 -33.21 -17.93 -9.46
C MET A 1 -33.77 -19.33 -9.72
N ASN A 2 -34.55 -19.57 -10.78
CA ASN A 2 -35.07 -20.92 -11.09
C ASN A 2 -34.12 -21.64 -12.06
N TYR A 3 -33.25 -22.49 -11.50
CA TYR A 3 -32.22 -23.21 -12.26
C TYR A 3 -32.76 -24.09 -13.40
N ARG A 4 -34.05 -24.48 -13.36
CA ARG A 4 -34.67 -25.33 -14.39
C ARG A 4 -34.91 -24.63 -15.72
N SER A 5 -34.97 -23.30 -15.73
CA SER A 5 -35.28 -22.48 -16.91
C SER A 5 -34.05 -21.98 -17.68
N ILE A 6 -32.85 -22.25 -17.16
CA ILE A 6 -31.59 -21.78 -17.75
C ILE A 6 -31.20 -22.66 -18.93
N VAL A 7 -30.95 -22.03 -20.07
CA VAL A 7 -30.45 -22.66 -21.30
C VAL A 7 -29.14 -22.00 -21.68
N PHE A 8 -28.08 -22.79 -21.83
CA PHE A 8 -26.78 -22.31 -22.28
C PHE A 8 -26.80 -22.11 -23.80
N ARG A 9 -26.36 -20.94 -24.26
CA ARG A 9 -26.27 -20.58 -25.68
C ARG A 9 -24.93 -19.93 -25.95
N GLU A 10 -24.37 -20.20 -27.13
CA GLU A 10 -23.16 -19.53 -27.60
C GLU A 10 -23.41 -18.02 -27.73
N PHE A 11 -22.38 -17.23 -27.42
CA PHE A 11 -22.41 -15.79 -27.57
C PHE A 11 -22.23 -15.40 -29.04
N THR A 12 -23.30 -14.96 -29.69
CA THR A 12 -23.31 -14.59 -31.11
C THR A 12 -23.52 -13.08 -31.30
N HIS A 13 -23.41 -12.59 -32.54
CA HIS A 13 -23.74 -11.21 -32.88
C HIS A 13 -25.19 -10.83 -32.49
N GLU A 14 -26.14 -11.76 -32.59
CA GLU A 14 -27.52 -11.53 -32.15
C GLU A 14 -27.62 -11.35 -30.63
N SER A 15 -26.82 -12.11 -29.87
CA SER A 15 -26.72 -11.97 -28.42
C SER A 15 -26.22 -10.58 -28.03
N PHE A 16 -25.20 -10.08 -28.73
CA PHE A 16 -24.67 -8.73 -28.53
C PHE A 16 -25.71 -7.64 -28.82
N GLN A 17 -26.41 -7.71 -29.96
CA GLN A 17 -27.50 -6.78 -30.30
C GLN A 17 -28.66 -6.82 -29.31
N ARG A 18 -28.91 -7.98 -28.69
CA ARG A 18 -29.93 -8.13 -27.65
C ARG A 18 -29.55 -7.36 -26.38
N ILE A 19 -28.27 -7.39 -26.00
CA ILE A 19 -27.75 -6.61 -24.86
C ILE A 19 -27.85 -5.12 -25.15
N GLU A 20 -27.50 -4.67 -26.35
CA GLU A 20 -27.62 -3.27 -26.76
C GLU A 20 -29.06 -2.76 -26.61
N ARG A 21 -30.05 -3.54 -27.07
CA ARG A 21 -31.46 -3.20 -26.91
C ARG A 21 -31.88 -3.09 -25.45
N TYR A 22 -31.53 -4.08 -24.61
CA TYR A 22 -31.88 -4.01 -23.18
C TYR A 22 -31.25 -2.81 -22.49
N ARG A 23 -30.03 -2.42 -22.87
CA ARG A 23 -29.35 -1.25 -22.29
C ARG A 23 -29.96 0.06 -22.77
N GLN A 24 -30.36 0.14 -24.03
CA GLN A 24 -31.11 1.29 -24.55
C GLN A 24 -32.45 1.44 -23.83
N GLU A 25 -33.23 0.36 -23.73
CA GLU A 25 -34.49 0.32 -22.98
C GLU A 25 -34.30 0.75 -21.51
N GLU A 26 -33.26 0.23 -20.82
CA GLU A 26 -32.96 0.62 -19.44
C GLU A 26 -32.57 2.11 -19.34
N SER A 27 -31.77 2.63 -20.27
CA SER A 27 -31.39 4.04 -20.29
C SER A 27 -32.57 4.98 -20.57
N GLU A 28 -33.51 4.55 -21.42
CA GLU A 28 -34.74 5.27 -21.72
C GLU A 28 -35.69 5.27 -20.52
N CYS A 29 -35.85 4.12 -19.84
CA CYS A 29 -36.60 4.03 -18.60
C CYS A 29 -36.04 4.99 -17.54
N ILE A 30 -34.71 4.96 -17.31
CA ILE A 30 -34.05 5.86 -16.34
C ILE A 30 -34.22 7.33 -16.75
N ALA A 31 -34.09 7.67 -18.03
CA ALA A 31 -34.28 9.04 -18.51
C ALA A 31 -35.74 9.50 -18.32
N SER A 32 -36.72 8.63 -18.57
CA SER A 32 -38.13 8.93 -18.35
C SER A 32 -38.46 9.13 -16.88
N GLU A 33 -37.91 8.30 -15.98
CA GLU A 33 -38.06 8.48 -14.53
C GLU A 33 -37.40 9.78 -14.05
N GLN A 34 -36.23 10.14 -14.58
CA GLN A 34 -35.58 11.42 -14.25
C GLN A 34 -36.38 12.62 -14.73
N LEU A 35 -37.00 12.53 -15.91
CA LEU A 35 -37.81 13.60 -16.48
C LEU A 35 -39.15 13.75 -15.71
N GLU A 36 -39.76 12.63 -15.32
CA GLU A 36 -40.95 12.62 -14.46
C GLU A 36 -40.61 13.21 -13.08
N GLN A 37 -39.46 12.86 -12.49
CA GLN A 37 -38.98 13.47 -11.24
C GLN A 37 -38.71 14.97 -11.39
N GLN A 38 -38.10 15.43 -12.49
CA GLN A 38 -37.87 16.86 -12.74
C GLN A 38 -39.17 17.64 -12.92
N THR A 39 -40.19 17.05 -13.55
CA THR A 39 -41.50 17.68 -13.75
C THR A 39 -42.24 17.79 -12.41
N ILE A 40 -42.26 16.71 -11.62
CA ILE A 40 -42.83 16.69 -10.27
C ILE A 40 -42.13 17.70 -9.34
N CYS A 41 -40.81 17.89 -9.45
CA CYS A 41 -40.11 18.89 -8.63
C CYS A 41 -40.27 20.35 -9.11
N LYS A 42 -40.87 20.60 -10.28
CA LYS A 42 -41.14 21.96 -10.79
C LYS A 42 -42.52 22.50 -10.40
N ASP A 43 -43.51 21.62 -10.25
CA ASP A 43 -44.90 22.01 -9.95
C ASP A 43 -45.22 22.13 -8.44
N ASP A 44 -44.28 21.79 -7.54
CA ASP A 44 -44.46 21.91 -6.08
C ASP A 44 -43.62 23.06 -5.49
N HIS A 45 -44.29 24.01 -4.83
CA HIS A 45 -43.66 25.07 -4.02
C HIS A 45 -42.94 24.54 -2.74
N ASP A 46 -42.88 23.21 -2.55
CA ASP A 46 -42.31 22.53 -1.38
C ASP A 46 -41.23 21.51 -1.77
N LYS A 47 -39.95 21.95 -1.77
CA LYS A 47 -38.75 21.10 -1.98
C LYS A 47 -38.71 19.84 -1.11
N HIS A 48 -39.36 19.86 0.06
CA HIS A 48 -39.33 18.78 1.05
C HIS A 48 -40.09 17.52 0.59
N ARG A 49 -41.13 17.66 -0.25
CA ARG A 49 -41.93 16.52 -0.75
C ARG A 49 -41.23 15.77 -1.88
N CYS A 50 -40.42 16.45 -2.70
CA CYS A 50 -39.63 15.79 -3.75
C CYS A 50 -38.53 14.87 -3.15
N MET A 51 -37.84 15.31 -2.09
CA MET A 51 -36.86 14.45 -1.40
C MET A 51 -37.48 13.17 -0.79
N ILE A 52 -38.66 13.28 -0.19
CA ILE A 52 -39.36 12.13 0.42
C ILE A 52 -39.85 11.15 -0.67
N LYS A 53 -40.24 11.63 -1.85
CA LYS A 53 -40.61 10.76 -2.99
C LYS A 53 -39.40 10.07 -3.62
N SER A 54 -38.25 10.74 -3.80
CA SER A 54 -37.02 10.08 -4.27
C SER A 54 -36.60 8.93 -3.36
N SER A 55 -36.74 9.09 -2.04
CA SER A 55 -36.42 8.02 -1.07
C SER A 55 -37.45 6.87 -1.06
N LYS A 56 -38.69 7.10 -1.51
CA LYS A 56 -39.76 6.07 -1.63
C LYS A 56 -39.83 5.40 -3.01
N ASN A 57 -39.28 6.01 -4.06
CA ASN A 57 -39.21 5.39 -5.39
C ASN A 57 -38.04 4.41 -5.53
N GLU A 58 -37.00 4.51 -4.69
CA GLU A 58 -35.96 3.46 -4.60
C GLU A 58 -36.49 2.07 -4.17
N THR A 59 -37.76 1.97 -3.75
CA THR A 59 -38.35 0.76 -3.15
C THR A 59 -39.26 -0.05 -4.07
N LYS A 60 -39.48 0.34 -5.34
CA LYS A 60 -40.44 -0.37 -6.23
C LYS A 60 -39.84 -1.46 -7.12
N GLU A 61 -38.54 -1.45 -7.38
CA GLU A 61 -37.84 -2.63 -7.91
C GLU A 61 -36.75 -3.05 -6.92
N PRO A 62 -36.68 -4.34 -6.50
CA PRO A 62 -35.55 -4.80 -5.74
C PRO A 62 -34.30 -4.59 -6.59
N LYS A 63 -33.36 -3.73 -6.14
CA LYS A 63 -32.02 -3.61 -6.74
C LYS A 63 -31.49 -5.03 -6.91
N ARG A 64 -31.36 -5.47 -8.18
CA ARG A 64 -30.93 -6.82 -8.51
C ARG A 64 -29.59 -7.04 -7.81
N MET A 65 -29.43 -8.14 -7.09
CA MET A 65 -28.17 -8.47 -6.43
C MET A 65 -27.47 -9.59 -7.20
N PRO A 66 -26.13 -9.53 -7.35
CA PRO A 66 -25.38 -10.59 -8.01
C PRO A 66 -25.50 -11.89 -7.22
N ASN A 67 -25.67 -13.02 -7.92
CA ASN A 67 -25.77 -14.32 -7.26
C ASN A 67 -24.38 -14.81 -6.79
N LYS A 68 -24.23 -15.10 -5.49
CA LYS A 68 -22.98 -15.56 -4.89
C LYS A 68 -22.50 -16.92 -5.43
N GLU A 69 -23.43 -17.82 -5.77
CA GLU A 69 -23.11 -19.15 -6.31
C GLU A 69 -22.54 -19.11 -7.74
N LEU A 70 -22.74 -18.00 -8.44
CA LEU A 70 -22.24 -17.76 -9.79
C LEU A 70 -21.08 -16.76 -9.77
N ALA A 71 -20.38 -16.58 -8.65
CA ALA A 71 -19.26 -15.62 -8.58
C ALA A 71 -18.10 -16.02 -9.51
N VAL A 72 -17.30 -15.03 -9.93
CA VAL A 72 -16.13 -15.27 -10.80
C VAL A 72 -15.10 -16.12 -10.05
N GLY A 73 -14.61 -17.18 -10.69
CA GLY A 73 -13.64 -18.12 -10.10
C GLY A 73 -14.26 -19.27 -9.32
N GLU A 74 -15.57 -19.23 -9.04
CA GLU A 74 -16.29 -20.34 -8.42
C GLU A 74 -16.61 -21.45 -9.44
N THR A 75 -16.78 -22.66 -8.93
CA THR A 75 -17.24 -23.79 -9.73
C THR A 75 -18.75 -23.72 -9.95
N LEU A 76 -19.18 -23.99 -11.18
CA LEU A 76 -20.59 -24.03 -11.55
C LEU A 76 -21.37 -24.98 -10.61
N PRO A 77 -22.54 -24.56 -10.07
CA PRO A 77 -23.34 -25.39 -9.18
C PRO A 77 -23.65 -26.75 -9.81
N ARG A 78 -23.63 -27.82 -9.00
CA ARG A 78 -23.80 -29.21 -9.47
C ARG A 78 -25.03 -29.44 -10.35
N VAL A 79 -26.12 -28.71 -10.08
CA VAL A 79 -27.37 -28.79 -10.85
C VAL A 79 -27.20 -28.31 -12.30
N LEU A 80 -26.38 -27.27 -12.51
CA LEU A 80 -26.08 -26.71 -13.82
C LEU A 80 -24.96 -27.46 -14.53
N GLN A 81 -24.02 -28.04 -13.77
CA GLN A 81 -22.89 -28.82 -14.29
C GLN A 81 -23.35 -30.00 -15.16
N HIS A 82 -24.38 -30.73 -14.74
CA HIS A 82 -24.93 -31.85 -15.52
C HIS A 82 -25.68 -31.42 -16.80
N ARG A 83 -26.03 -30.13 -16.92
CA ARG A 83 -26.76 -29.58 -18.09
C ARG A 83 -25.86 -28.83 -19.06
N PHE A 84 -24.58 -28.63 -18.73
CA PHE A 84 -23.67 -27.90 -19.60
C PHE A 84 -23.18 -28.80 -20.75
N PRO A 85 -23.41 -28.43 -22.01
CA PRO A 85 -22.97 -29.25 -23.14
C PRO A 85 -21.45 -29.17 -23.30
N SER A 86 -20.82 -30.31 -23.57
CA SER A 86 -19.35 -30.42 -23.70
C SER A 86 -18.77 -29.57 -24.85
N GLU A 87 -19.59 -29.23 -25.85
CA GLU A 87 -19.20 -28.43 -27.01
C GLU A 87 -18.95 -26.95 -26.68
N LEU A 88 -19.58 -26.41 -25.62
CA LEU A 88 -19.43 -25.01 -25.20
C LEU A 88 -18.27 -24.79 -24.21
N ILE A 89 -17.47 -25.83 -23.91
CA ILE A 89 -16.34 -25.69 -22.98
C ILE A 89 -15.23 -24.86 -23.61
N GLY A 90 -14.89 -23.73 -22.97
CA GLY A 90 -13.86 -22.81 -23.45
C GLY A 90 -14.33 -21.87 -24.57
N GLU A 91 -15.61 -21.94 -24.96
CA GLU A 91 -16.25 -21.00 -25.89
C GLU A 91 -17.03 -19.92 -25.14
N PRO A 92 -17.24 -18.73 -25.73
CA PRO A 92 -18.02 -17.68 -25.11
C PRO A 92 -19.51 -18.03 -25.10
N VAL A 93 -20.13 -17.93 -23.93
CA VAL A 93 -21.52 -18.28 -23.64
C VAL A 93 -22.26 -17.04 -23.12
N GLU A 94 -23.55 -16.93 -23.46
CA GLU A 94 -24.42 -15.88 -22.92
C GLU A 94 -24.42 -15.88 -21.37
N GLU A 95 -24.45 -14.69 -20.76
CA GLU A 95 -24.48 -14.55 -19.31
C GLU A 95 -25.83 -15.01 -18.73
N ILE A 96 -25.76 -15.81 -17.68
CA ILE A 96 -26.91 -16.51 -17.11
C ILE A 96 -27.55 -15.69 -15.99
N ASP A 97 -26.75 -14.89 -15.29
CA ASP A 97 -27.25 -14.05 -14.20
C ASP A 97 -28.05 -12.86 -14.75
N SER A 98 -29.32 -12.80 -14.36
CA SER A 98 -30.23 -11.69 -14.66
C SER A 98 -29.70 -10.33 -14.20
N TYR A 99 -28.83 -10.31 -13.19
CA TYR A 99 -28.18 -9.09 -12.71
C TYR A 99 -27.28 -8.46 -13.80
N TYR A 100 -26.59 -9.27 -14.60
CA TYR A 100 -25.64 -8.82 -15.62
C TYR A 100 -26.27 -8.71 -17.02
N ARG A 101 -27.60 -8.82 -17.14
CA ARG A 101 -28.30 -8.85 -18.44
C ARG A 101 -28.10 -7.57 -19.28
N THR A 102 -27.82 -6.44 -18.64
CA THR A 102 -27.60 -5.13 -19.29
C THR A 102 -26.12 -4.73 -19.33
N ASP A 103 -25.25 -5.48 -18.64
CA ASP A 103 -23.81 -5.31 -18.74
C ASP A 103 -23.32 -6.01 -20.01
N TYR A 104 -22.39 -5.41 -20.76
CA TYR A 104 -21.77 -6.11 -21.90
C TYR A 104 -20.80 -7.15 -21.34
N ALA A 105 -21.34 -8.30 -20.95
CA ALA A 105 -20.57 -9.39 -20.38
C ALA A 105 -20.95 -10.71 -21.06
N PHE A 106 -19.94 -11.55 -21.25
CA PHE A 106 -20.14 -12.95 -21.60
C PHE A 106 -19.33 -13.83 -20.63
N MET A 107 -19.80 -15.06 -20.48
CA MET A 107 -19.20 -16.05 -19.60
C MET A 107 -18.40 -17.04 -20.42
N VAL A 108 -17.29 -17.53 -19.88
CA VAL A 108 -16.57 -18.68 -20.42
C VAL A 108 -16.36 -19.68 -19.30
N ILE A 109 -16.66 -20.94 -19.57
CA ILE A 109 -16.53 -22.02 -18.60
C ILE A 109 -15.35 -22.91 -19.00
N ASN A 110 -14.46 -23.16 -18.04
CA ASN A 110 -13.31 -24.05 -18.25
C ASN A 110 -13.71 -25.53 -18.14
N ARG A 111 -12.82 -26.45 -18.53
CA ARG A 111 -12.96 -27.90 -18.32
C ARG A 111 -13.20 -28.28 -16.86
N ASN A 112 -12.69 -27.49 -15.93
CA ASN A 112 -12.88 -27.67 -14.49
C ASN A 112 -14.20 -27.07 -13.98
N ASN A 113 -15.10 -26.63 -14.87
CA ASN A 113 -16.37 -25.97 -14.59
C ASN A 113 -16.24 -24.66 -13.79
N THR A 114 -15.09 -23.99 -13.85
CA THR A 114 -14.91 -22.68 -13.21
C THR A 114 -15.42 -21.58 -14.12
N ILE A 115 -16.12 -20.62 -13.53
CA ILE A 115 -16.78 -19.51 -14.25
C ILE A 115 -15.81 -18.33 -14.40
N PHE A 116 -15.57 -17.92 -15.65
CA PHE A 116 -14.86 -16.68 -15.96
C PHE A 116 -15.80 -15.72 -16.69
N ARG A 117 -15.71 -14.42 -16.37
CA ARG A 117 -16.47 -13.36 -17.04
C ARG A 117 -15.55 -12.41 -17.78
N PHE A 118 -15.98 -12.00 -18.97
CA PHE A 118 -15.25 -11.07 -19.83
C PHE A 118 -16.20 -10.00 -20.35
N SER A 119 -15.68 -8.80 -20.58
CA SER A 119 -16.45 -7.72 -21.21
C SER A 119 -16.71 -8.02 -22.68
N ALA A 120 -17.90 -7.79 -23.22
CA ALA A 120 -18.20 -7.96 -24.65
C ALA A 120 -17.84 -6.73 -25.50
N THR A 121 -17.37 -5.63 -24.91
CA THR A 121 -16.96 -4.44 -25.67
C THR A 121 -15.63 -4.63 -26.40
N SER A 122 -15.40 -3.85 -27.45
CA SER A 122 -14.14 -3.88 -28.20
C SER A 122 -12.92 -3.60 -27.32
N ALA A 123 -11.97 -4.53 -27.28
CA ALA A 123 -10.72 -4.38 -26.54
C ALA A 123 -9.76 -3.44 -27.30
N CYS A 124 -9.14 -2.50 -26.59
CA CYS A 124 -8.24 -1.47 -27.15
C CYS A 124 -8.82 -0.69 -28.34
N PHE A 125 -10.15 -0.56 -28.44
CA PHE A 125 -10.88 0.05 -29.57
C PHE A 125 -10.69 -0.62 -30.94
N ILE A 126 -9.89 -1.69 -31.04
CA ILE A 126 -9.50 -2.33 -32.31
C ILE A 126 -9.98 -3.78 -32.38
N PHE A 127 -10.01 -4.49 -31.25
CA PHE A 127 -10.34 -5.91 -31.20
C PHE A 127 -11.82 -6.12 -30.86
N SER A 128 -12.62 -6.49 -31.86
CA SER A 128 -14.02 -6.88 -31.66
C SER A 128 -14.11 -8.15 -30.78
N PRO A 129 -15.23 -8.39 -30.07
CA PRO A 129 -15.46 -9.62 -29.31
C PRO A 129 -15.29 -10.91 -30.12
N PHE A 130 -15.53 -10.86 -31.44
CA PHE A 130 -15.51 -12.01 -32.35
C PHE A 130 -14.19 -12.21 -33.09
N ASN A 131 -13.17 -11.37 -32.82
CA ASN A 131 -11.88 -11.50 -33.49
C ASN A 131 -11.13 -12.76 -33.03
N TYR A 132 -10.53 -13.49 -33.98
CA TYR A 132 -9.76 -14.71 -33.71
C TYR A 132 -8.67 -14.54 -32.64
N PHE A 133 -7.92 -13.44 -32.69
CA PHE A 133 -6.87 -13.12 -31.71
C PHE A 133 -7.41 -13.01 -30.28
N ARG A 134 -8.63 -12.51 -30.12
CA ARG A 134 -9.28 -12.36 -28.82
C ARG A 134 -9.74 -13.71 -28.27
N HIS A 135 -10.36 -14.54 -29.12
CA HIS A 135 -10.70 -15.92 -28.74
C HIS A 135 -9.46 -16.73 -28.35
N LEU A 136 -8.36 -16.57 -29.09
CA LEU A 136 -7.09 -17.21 -28.74
C LEU A 136 -6.57 -16.71 -27.38
N ALA A 137 -6.58 -15.39 -27.14
CA ALA A 137 -6.15 -14.81 -25.87
C ALA A 137 -7.00 -15.29 -24.69
N ILE A 138 -8.32 -15.42 -24.86
CA ILE A 138 -9.24 -15.96 -23.84
C ILE A 138 -8.96 -17.45 -23.58
N ARG A 139 -8.73 -18.24 -24.64
CA ARG A 139 -8.42 -19.66 -24.52
C ARG A 139 -7.08 -19.90 -23.81
N ILE A 140 -6.06 -19.07 -24.08
CA ILE A 140 -4.79 -19.04 -23.32
C ILE A 140 -5.04 -18.62 -21.86
N LEU A 141 -5.78 -17.52 -21.70
CA LEU A 141 -6.43 -17.01 -20.49
C LEU A 141 -6.76 -18.06 -19.43
N ILE A 142 -7.68 -18.91 -19.86
CA ILE A 142 -8.45 -19.84 -19.04
C ILE A 142 -7.68 -21.15 -18.83
N HIS A 143 -6.66 -21.40 -19.66
CA HIS A 143 -5.92 -22.64 -19.58
C HIS A 143 -5.19 -22.76 -18.23
N PRO A 144 -5.32 -23.88 -17.48
CA PRO A 144 -4.68 -24.03 -16.17
C PRO A 144 -3.16 -23.84 -16.22
N PHE A 145 -2.50 -24.26 -17.31
CA PHE A 145 -1.07 -24.02 -17.53
C PHE A 145 -0.66 -22.54 -17.51
N TYR A 146 -1.53 -21.61 -17.92
CA TYR A 146 -1.18 -20.19 -17.91
C TYR A 146 -0.87 -19.69 -16.50
N ASN A 147 -1.73 -20.00 -15.53
CA ASN A 147 -1.49 -19.64 -14.13
C ASN A 147 -0.22 -20.31 -13.58
N THR A 148 0.03 -21.58 -13.93
CA THR A 148 1.25 -22.30 -13.53
C THR A 148 2.51 -21.67 -14.13
N LEU A 149 2.48 -21.25 -15.40
CA LEU A 149 3.60 -20.59 -16.06
C LEU A 149 3.91 -19.25 -15.42
N VAL A 150 2.89 -18.42 -15.19
CA VAL A 150 3.07 -17.13 -14.50
C VAL A 150 3.69 -17.35 -13.12
N MET A 151 3.15 -18.28 -12.33
CA MET A 151 3.71 -18.62 -11.02
C MET A 151 5.17 -19.10 -11.10
N LEU A 152 5.51 -19.95 -12.06
CA LEU A 152 6.87 -20.44 -12.26
C LEU A 152 7.83 -19.29 -12.63
N THR A 153 7.43 -18.39 -13.52
CA THR A 153 8.27 -17.26 -13.96
C THR A 153 8.57 -16.28 -12.82
N ILE A 154 7.64 -16.11 -11.89
CA ILE A 154 7.83 -15.28 -10.70
C ILE A 154 8.80 -15.94 -9.74
N LEU A 155 8.63 -17.25 -9.48
CA LEU A 155 9.54 -17.99 -8.62
C LEU A 155 10.96 -18.01 -9.17
N THR A 156 11.12 -18.20 -10.48
CA THR A 156 12.45 -18.14 -11.10
C THR A 156 13.05 -16.74 -10.98
N ASN A 157 12.27 -15.68 -11.23
CA ASN A 157 12.73 -14.30 -11.04
C ASN A 157 13.19 -14.03 -9.59
N CYS A 158 12.42 -14.49 -8.57
CA CYS A 158 12.83 -14.41 -7.17
C CYS A 158 14.18 -15.08 -6.91
N VAL A 159 14.36 -16.30 -7.41
CA VAL A 159 15.63 -17.03 -7.28
C VAL A 159 16.76 -16.24 -7.94
N PHE A 160 16.54 -15.69 -9.13
CA PHE A 160 17.54 -14.86 -9.80
C PHE A 160 17.93 -13.63 -8.97
N MET A 161 16.99 -12.96 -8.30
CA MET A 161 17.29 -11.81 -7.44
C MET A 161 18.20 -12.12 -6.24
N THR A 162 18.30 -13.39 -5.82
CA THR A 162 19.20 -13.79 -4.72
C THR A 162 20.66 -13.83 -5.14
N PHE A 163 20.94 -13.99 -6.44
CA PHE A 163 22.32 -14.00 -6.93
C PHE A 163 22.89 -12.59 -6.97
N LYS A 164 24.14 -12.43 -6.54
CA LYS A 164 24.83 -11.12 -6.54
C LYS A 164 25.14 -10.61 -7.95
N ASN A 165 25.40 -11.52 -8.89
CA ASN A 165 25.79 -11.21 -10.26
C ASN A 165 24.71 -11.72 -11.22
N VAL A 166 23.61 -10.98 -11.34
CA VAL A 166 22.57 -11.27 -12.32
C VAL A 166 22.93 -10.56 -13.63
N SER A 167 22.84 -11.29 -14.74
CA SER A 167 23.02 -10.71 -16.08
C SER A 167 21.87 -9.74 -16.40
N GLU A 168 22.17 -8.60 -16.99
CA GLU A 168 21.16 -7.63 -17.47
C GLU A 168 20.17 -8.29 -18.46
N VAL A 169 20.63 -9.29 -19.21
CA VAL A 169 19.80 -10.09 -20.14
C VAL A 169 18.61 -10.72 -19.42
N ASN A 170 18.78 -11.18 -18.17
CA ASN A 170 17.70 -11.81 -17.43
C ASN A 170 16.59 -10.81 -17.10
N GLU A 171 16.95 -9.57 -16.76
CA GLU A 171 15.97 -8.52 -16.47
C GLU A 171 15.13 -8.17 -17.70
N TYR A 172 15.75 -8.14 -18.88
CA TYR A 172 15.04 -7.96 -20.15
C TYR A 172 14.09 -9.12 -20.47
N VAL A 173 14.54 -10.37 -20.27
CA VAL A 173 13.72 -11.56 -20.51
C VAL A 173 12.50 -11.58 -19.58
N PHE A 174 12.67 -11.32 -18.29
CA PHE A 174 11.55 -11.27 -17.35
C PHE A 174 10.60 -10.12 -17.65
N THR A 175 11.13 -8.94 -17.98
CA THR A 175 10.29 -7.81 -18.40
C THR A 175 9.48 -8.17 -19.65
N ALA A 176 10.09 -8.80 -20.65
CA ALA A 176 9.37 -9.26 -21.85
C ALA A 176 8.25 -10.26 -21.50
N ILE A 177 8.50 -11.23 -20.62
CA ILE A 177 7.49 -12.20 -20.17
C ILE A 177 6.31 -11.48 -19.50
N TYR A 178 6.55 -10.55 -18.57
CA TYR A 178 5.47 -9.80 -17.91
C TYR A 178 4.70 -8.91 -18.90
N THR A 179 5.38 -8.33 -19.89
CA THR A 179 4.70 -7.54 -20.92
C THR A 179 3.76 -8.37 -21.77
N LEU A 180 4.16 -9.59 -22.14
CA LEU A 180 3.29 -10.54 -22.84
C LEU A 180 2.10 -10.95 -21.97
N GLU A 181 2.31 -11.14 -20.67
CA GLU A 181 1.25 -11.47 -19.72
C GLU A 181 0.15 -10.40 -19.69
N VAL A 182 0.54 -9.14 -19.50
CA VAL A 182 -0.41 -8.01 -19.46
C VAL A 182 -1.03 -7.76 -20.82
N LEU A 183 -0.28 -7.95 -21.92
CA LEU A 183 -0.83 -7.85 -23.27
C LEU A 183 -1.94 -8.88 -23.51
N ILE A 184 -1.73 -10.15 -23.14
CA ILE A 184 -2.75 -11.21 -23.25
C ILE A 184 -3.99 -10.86 -22.41
N LYS A 185 -3.79 -10.43 -21.15
CA LYS A 185 -4.89 -10.00 -20.27
C LYS A 185 -5.66 -8.81 -20.85
N CYS A 186 -4.96 -7.82 -21.40
CA CYS A 186 -5.54 -6.62 -22.00
C CYS A 186 -6.36 -6.95 -23.25
N ILE A 187 -5.85 -7.82 -24.14
CA ILE A 187 -6.57 -8.27 -25.34
C ILE A 187 -7.83 -9.08 -24.95
N ALA A 188 -7.73 -9.95 -23.95
CA ALA A 188 -8.86 -10.78 -23.52
C ALA A 188 -10.00 -9.98 -22.87
N ARG A 189 -9.65 -9.09 -21.92
CA ARG A 189 -10.63 -8.36 -21.08
C ARG A 189 -10.99 -6.95 -21.58
N GLY A 190 -10.15 -6.35 -22.42
CA GLY A 190 -10.27 -4.95 -22.81
C GLY A 190 -9.66 -3.96 -21.82
N PHE A 191 -9.48 -2.71 -22.26
CA PHE A 191 -8.65 -1.73 -21.55
C PHE A 191 -9.39 -0.99 -20.41
N ILE A 192 -10.38 -0.14 -20.71
CA ILE A 192 -10.96 0.83 -19.73
C ILE A 192 -12.49 0.90 -19.68
N LEU A 193 -13.21 0.63 -20.78
CA LEU A 193 -14.58 1.14 -20.96
C LEU A 193 -15.67 0.55 -20.04
N GLU A 194 -15.49 -0.63 -19.45
CA GLU A 194 -16.60 -1.40 -18.83
C GLU A 194 -16.25 -2.09 -17.51
N LYS A 195 -17.27 -2.58 -16.79
CA LYS A 195 -17.16 -3.20 -15.44
C LYS A 195 -16.20 -4.40 -15.36
N TYR A 196 -15.93 -5.10 -16.47
CA TYR A 196 -15.02 -6.27 -16.54
C TYR A 196 -13.72 -6.01 -17.32
N THR A 197 -13.27 -4.76 -17.36
CA THR A 197 -12.03 -4.40 -18.05
C THR A 197 -10.79 -4.60 -17.17
N PHE A 198 -9.63 -4.72 -17.83
CA PHE A 198 -8.34 -4.99 -17.20
C PHE A 198 -8.03 -4.03 -16.04
N LEU A 199 -8.23 -2.72 -16.22
CA LEU A 199 -7.96 -1.69 -15.22
C LEU A 199 -9.08 -1.49 -14.17
N ARG A 200 -10.08 -2.36 -14.09
CA ARG A 200 -11.06 -2.28 -12.98
C ARG A 200 -10.59 -3.08 -11.75
N ASP A 201 -9.84 -4.15 -11.98
CA ASP A 201 -9.33 -5.00 -10.91
C ASP A 201 -8.07 -4.39 -10.28
N PRO A 202 -8.06 -4.08 -8.97
CA PRO A 202 -6.88 -3.55 -8.28
C PRO A 202 -5.65 -4.47 -8.38
N TRP A 203 -5.89 -5.77 -8.55
CA TRP A 203 -4.85 -6.76 -8.75
C TRP A 203 -4.13 -6.61 -10.10
N ASN A 204 -4.86 -6.24 -11.16
CA ASN A 204 -4.28 -6.00 -12.48
C ASN A 204 -3.59 -4.63 -12.54
N TRP A 205 -3.96 -3.67 -11.68
CA TRP A 205 -3.23 -2.40 -11.56
C TRP A 205 -1.79 -2.62 -11.15
N LEU A 206 -1.54 -3.56 -10.23
CA LEU A 206 -0.18 -3.89 -9.83
C LEU A 206 0.62 -4.40 -11.03
N ASP A 207 0.09 -5.38 -11.78
CA ASP A 207 0.75 -5.91 -12.98
C ASP A 207 1.07 -4.80 -14.00
N PHE A 208 0.18 -3.81 -14.16
CA PHE A 208 0.38 -2.68 -15.08
C PHE A 208 1.44 -1.68 -14.59
N ILE A 209 1.41 -1.30 -13.31
CA ILE A 209 2.37 -0.37 -12.71
C ILE A 209 3.80 -0.93 -12.80
N VAL A 210 3.96 -2.23 -12.57
CA VAL A 210 5.24 -2.93 -12.68
C VAL A 210 5.87 -2.75 -14.06
N ILE A 211 5.08 -2.97 -15.10
CA ILE A 211 5.57 -2.88 -16.49
C ILE A 211 5.94 -1.44 -16.82
N ILE A 212 5.10 -0.48 -16.43
CA ILE A 212 5.41 0.95 -16.62
C ILE A 212 6.74 1.29 -15.95
N LEU A 213 6.91 0.90 -14.68
CA LEU A 213 8.15 1.15 -13.96
C LEU A 213 9.35 0.49 -14.64
N ALA A 214 9.22 -0.75 -15.11
CA ALA A 214 10.29 -1.45 -15.83
C ALA A 214 10.68 -0.72 -17.13
N TYR A 215 9.72 -0.24 -17.92
CA TYR A 215 10.02 0.54 -19.12
C TYR A 215 10.59 1.92 -18.80
N VAL A 216 10.08 2.62 -17.80
CA VAL A 216 10.63 3.91 -17.36
C VAL A 216 12.10 3.76 -16.98
N THR A 217 12.48 2.67 -16.32
CA THR A 217 13.89 2.38 -15.97
C THR A 217 14.76 2.05 -17.17
N PHE A 218 14.18 1.54 -18.26
CA PHE A 218 14.92 1.32 -19.51
C PHE A 218 15.17 2.64 -20.25
N PHE A 219 14.18 3.55 -20.25
CA PHE A 219 14.27 4.82 -20.96
C PHE A 219 15.11 5.87 -20.21
N ILE A 220 15.08 5.85 -18.89
CA ILE A 220 15.83 6.77 -18.07
C ILE A 220 16.84 5.92 -17.29
N ASN A 221 18.09 5.91 -17.76
CA ASN A 221 19.24 5.25 -17.10
C ASN A 221 19.54 5.92 -15.74
N LEU A 222 18.62 5.88 -14.77
CA LEU A 222 18.86 6.38 -13.42
C LEU A 222 19.68 5.35 -12.63
N ALA A 223 20.87 5.77 -12.23
CA ALA A 223 21.83 4.97 -11.47
C ALA A 223 21.40 4.56 -10.04
N ASN A 224 20.27 5.05 -9.50
CA ASN A 224 19.81 4.76 -8.14
C ASN A 224 18.70 3.68 -8.10
N ILE A 225 19.06 2.44 -8.45
CA ILE A 225 18.15 1.31 -8.75
C ILE A 225 17.69 0.52 -7.50
N ALA A 226 18.14 0.89 -6.29
CA ALA A 226 17.85 0.13 -5.06
C ALA A 226 16.34 0.05 -4.73
N VAL A 227 15.62 1.18 -4.88
CA VAL A 227 14.18 1.25 -4.58
C VAL A 227 13.35 0.45 -5.59
N LEU A 228 13.78 0.42 -6.86
CA LEU A 228 13.09 -0.27 -7.95
C LEU A 228 13.22 -1.80 -7.84
N ARG A 229 14.34 -2.29 -7.30
CA ARG A 229 14.53 -3.72 -6.98
C ARG A 229 13.53 -4.20 -5.94
N ILE A 230 13.19 -3.37 -4.94
CA ILE A 230 12.21 -3.70 -3.89
C ILE A 230 10.79 -3.76 -4.45
N PHE A 231 10.43 -2.83 -5.34
CA PHE A 231 9.12 -2.87 -6.01
C PHE A 231 8.94 -4.14 -6.84
N ARG A 232 10.00 -4.65 -7.49
CA ARG A 232 9.93 -5.93 -8.23
C ARG A 232 9.73 -7.16 -7.32
N VAL A 233 10.27 -7.15 -6.10
CA VAL A 233 10.06 -8.21 -5.10
C VAL A 233 8.61 -8.22 -4.59
N LEU A 234 8.02 -7.04 -4.37
CA LEU A 234 6.66 -6.89 -3.84
C LEU A 234 5.58 -7.53 -4.74
N ILE A 235 5.86 -7.66 -6.04
CA ILE A 235 5.00 -8.30 -7.06
C ILE A 235 4.73 -9.78 -6.74
N THR A 236 5.75 -10.46 -6.23
CA THR A 236 5.74 -11.92 -6.06
C THR A 236 4.74 -12.35 -4.98
N ILE A 237 4.42 -11.44 -4.06
CA ILE A 237 3.45 -11.59 -2.98
C ILE A 237 2.01 -11.50 -3.53
N VAL A 238 1.78 -10.94 -4.71
CA VAL A 238 0.42 -10.62 -5.18
C VAL A 238 -0.15 -11.65 -6.16
N VAL A 239 0.70 -12.46 -6.78
CA VAL A 239 0.28 -13.37 -7.86
C VAL A 239 -0.24 -14.73 -7.34
N VAL A 240 0.03 -15.08 -6.08
CA VAL A 240 -0.55 -16.29 -5.47
C VAL A 240 -2.05 -16.08 -5.24
N PRO A 241 -2.95 -16.82 -5.92
CA PRO A 241 -4.39 -16.57 -5.85
C PRO A 241 -4.97 -16.72 -4.44
N GLY A 242 -4.39 -17.55 -3.57
CA GLY A 242 -4.78 -17.67 -2.15
C GLY A 242 -4.32 -16.51 -1.27
N LEU A 243 -3.30 -15.76 -1.69
CA LEU A 243 -2.74 -14.64 -0.94
C LEU A 243 -3.63 -13.39 -1.04
N LYS A 244 -4.45 -13.29 -2.08
CA LYS A 244 -5.44 -12.21 -2.24
C LYS A 244 -6.43 -12.13 -1.08
N THR A 245 -6.92 -13.28 -0.61
CA THR A 245 -7.84 -13.36 0.53
C THR A 245 -7.15 -12.96 1.83
N ILE A 246 -5.90 -13.41 2.03
CA ILE A 246 -5.11 -13.07 3.21
C ILE A 246 -4.79 -11.58 3.25
N VAL A 247 -4.35 -11.00 2.13
CA VAL A 247 -4.06 -9.56 2.00
C VAL A 247 -5.32 -8.74 2.20
N GLY A 248 -6.46 -9.17 1.65
CA GLY A 248 -7.76 -8.53 1.90
C GLY A 248 -8.13 -8.55 3.38
N ALA A 249 -7.95 -9.68 4.06
CA ALA A 249 -8.18 -9.79 5.50
C ALA A 249 -7.21 -8.93 6.32
N LEU A 250 -5.93 -8.82 5.90
CA LEU A 250 -4.93 -7.96 6.53
C LEU A 250 -5.26 -6.47 6.37
N ILE A 251 -5.69 -6.05 5.19
CA ILE A 251 -6.12 -4.65 4.97
C ILE A 251 -7.37 -4.37 5.81
N GLN A 252 -8.32 -5.32 5.86
CA GLN A 252 -9.51 -5.19 6.66
C GLN A 252 -9.19 -5.07 8.16
N SER A 253 -8.20 -5.82 8.66
CA SER A 253 -7.75 -5.72 10.06
C SER A 253 -7.02 -4.40 10.34
N LEU A 254 -6.30 -3.84 9.37
CA LEU A 254 -5.72 -2.50 9.52
C LEU A 254 -6.79 -1.41 9.59
N ILE A 255 -7.85 -1.52 8.78
CA ILE A 255 -8.97 -0.56 8.79
C ILE A 255 -9.73 -0.62 10.12
N SER A 256 -9.92 -1.81 10.70
CA SER A 256 -10.58 -1.93 12.02
C SER A 256 -9.71 -1.40 13.17
N LEU A 257 -8.39 -1.37 13.02
CA LEU A 257 -7.47 -0.78 14.00
C LEU A 257 -7.32 0.74 13.87
N ARG A 258 -7.91 1.37 12.84
CA ARG A 258 -7.78 2.81 12.57
C ARG A 258 -8.07 3.68 13.80
N ASP A 259 -9.17 3.41 14.50
CA ASP A 259 -9.60 4.25 15.62
C ASP A 259 -8.65 4.11 16.82
N VAL A 260 -8.10 2.91 17.03
CA VAL A 260 -7.05 2.66 18.04
C VAL A 260 -5.74 3.36 17.66
N LEU A 261 -5.36 3.36 16.39
CA LEU A 261 -4.16 4.06 15.91
C LEU A 261 -4.27 5.59 16.04
N ILE A 262 -5.47 6.15 15.82
CA ILE A 262 -5.72 7.58 16.04
C ILE A 262 -5.62 7.92 17.53
N LEU A 263 -6.25 7.12 18.39
CA LEU A 263 -6.18 7.32 19.84
C LEU A 263 -4.74 7.18 20.36
N SER A 264 -4.01 6.17 19.90
CA SER A 264 -2.62 5.95 20.33
C SER A 264 -1.73 7.10 19.86
N SER A 265 -1.86 7.56 18.62
CA SER A 265 -1.12 8.73 18.10
C SER A 265 -1.39 10.00 18.91
N PHE A 266 -2.63 10.23 19.35
CA PHE A 266 -2.98 11.37 20.19
C PHE A 266 -2.31 11.30 21.57
N ILE A 267 -2.39 10.15 22.25
CA ILE A 267 -1.74 9.94 23.56
C ILE A 267 -0.22 10.10 23.43
N LEU A 268 0.38 9.54 22.37
CA LEU A 268 1.81 9.63 22.11
C LEU A 268 2.24 11.09 21.89
N SER A 269 1.42 11.90 21.22
CA SER A 269 1.68 13.32 21.02
C SER A 269 1.68 14.10 22.34
N ILE A 270 0.76 13.80 23.27
CA ILE A 270 0.73 14.41 24.61
C ILE A 270 2.01 14.07 25.39
N PHE A 271 2.42 12.80 25.39
CA PHE A 271 3.65 12.39 26.06
C PHE A 271 4.89 12.99 25.39
N ALA A 272 4.92 13.10 24.07
CA ALA A 272 6.01 13.73 23.33
C ALA A 272 6.15 15.22 23.70
N LEU A 273 5.04 15.97 23.78
CA LEU A 273 5.05 17.37 24.24
C LEU A 273 5.51 17.48 25.70
N THR A 274 5.05 16.58 26.55
CA THR A 274 5.45 16.56 27.97
C THR A 274 6.95 16.26 28.09
N GLY A 275 7.45 15.26 27.36
CA GLY A 275 8.87 14.91 27.32
C GLY A 275 9.73 16.02 26.73
N LEU A 276 9.27 16.70 25.68
CA LEU A 276 9.92 17.86 25.10
C LEU A 276 10.11 18.96 26.16
N GLN A 277 9.03 19.36 26.85
CA GLN A 277 9.10 20.45 27.83
C GLN A 277 9.97 20.10 29.06
N LEU A 278 10.01 18.82 29.46
CA LEU A 278 10.78 18.38 30.62
C LEU A 278 12.26 18.10 30.29
N TYR A 279 12.56 17.61 29.09
CA TYR A 279 13.88 17.05 28.76
C TYR A 279 14.60 17.75 27.61
N MET A 280 14.13 18.92 27.16
CA MET A 280 14.82 19.73 26.14
C MET A 280 16.25 20.07 26.58
N GLY A 281 17.24 19.73 25.74
CA GLY A 281 18.66 19.99 25.99
C GLY A 281 19.29 19.15 27.11
N VAL A 282 18.52 18.29 27.79
CA VAL A 282 19.01 17.52 28.95
C VAL A 282 20.03 16.45 28.53
N LEU A 283 19.82 15.81 27.38
CA LEU A 283 20.69 14.76 26.86
C LEU A 283 22.01 15.31 26.24
N ARG A 284 22.15 16.63 26.15
CA ARG A 284 23.38 17.30 25.70
C ARG A 284 24.36 17.62 26.83
N GLN A 285 23.99 17.33 28.08
CA GLN A 285 24.78 17.67 29.26
C GLN A 285 25.98 16.73 29.43
N LYS A 286 27.20 17.28 29.33
CA LYS A 286 28.47 16.53 29.40
C LYS A 286 29.40 17.08 30.47
N CYS A 287 30.31 16.23 30.96
CA CYS A 287 31.35 16.62 31.90
C CYS A 287 32.53 17.29 31.18
N VAL A 288 32.76 18.55 31.51
CA VAL A 288 33.81 19.42 30.95
C VAL A 288 34.84 19.74 32.04
N PRO A 289 36.14 19.81 31.73
CA PRO A 289 37.16 20.15 32.73
C PRO A 289 36.96 21.56 33.29
N THR A 290 37.15 21.73 34.59
CA THR A 290 37.16 23.05 35.21
C THR A 290 38.36 23.86 34.73
N TYR A 291 38.26 25.19 34.78
CA TYR A 291 39.34 26.09 34.37
C TYR A 291 40.68 25.77 35.06
N GLU A 292 40.64 25.49 36.37
CA GLU A 292 41.83 25.13 37.16
C GLU A 292 42.45 23.80 36.71
N TYR A 293 41.62 22.78 36.45
CA TYR A 293 42.08 21.48 35.96
C TYR A 293 42.66 21.58 34.54
N PHE A 294 42.05 22.38 33.67
CA PHE A 294 42.55 22.64 32.33
C PHE A 294 43.91 23.35 32.36
N LEU A 295 44.08 24.36 33.21
CA LEU A 295 45.35 25.09 33.37
C LEU A 295 46.50 24.23 33.87
N ASN A 296 46.24 23.30 34.80
CA ASN A 296 47.28 22.44 35.35
C ASN A 296 47.75 21.38 34.35
N ASN A 297 46.85 20.97 33.44
CA ASN A 297 47.14 19.94 32.43
C ASN A 297 47.54 20.52 31.07
N SER A 298 47.39 21.82 30.87
CA SER A 298 47.88 22.54 29.69
C SER A 298 49.14 23.33 30.04
N ASN A 299 50.13 23.39 29.15
CA ASN A 299 51.37 24.16 29.38
C ASN A 299 51.16 25.69 29.28
N LEU A 300 49.99 26.22 29.65
CA LEU A 300 49.55 27.59 29.41
C LEU A 300 49.65 28.52 30.66
N TYR A 301 50.29 28.04 31.73
CA TYR A 301 50.37 28.73 33.04
C TYR A 301 51.00 30.15 33.00
N ASN A 302 51.77 30.48 31.95
CA ASN A 302 52.53 31.74 31.86
C ASN A 302 51.89 32.85 30.99
N ILE A 303 50.66 32.67 30.52
CA ILE A 303 49.95 33.65 29.68
C ILE A 303 48.84 34.33 30.51
N GLY A 304 48.78 35.66 30.51
CA GLY A 304 47.93 36.44 31.40
C GLY A 304 46.43 36.04 31.43
N PHE A 305 45.84 36.08 32.63
CA PHE A 305 44.51 35.56 32.99
C PHE A 305 43.35 35.85 32.02
N ASN A 306 43.25 37.06 31.45
CA ASN A 306 42.10 37.46 30.62
C ASN A 306 42.15 36.89 29.18
N MET A 307 43.35 36.62 28.66
CA MET A 307 43.51 35.88 27.39
C MET A 307 43.22 34.39 27.60
N THR A 308 43.54 33.85 28.77
CA THR A 308 43.45 32.42 29.09
C THR A 308 42.02 31.91 29.27
N TYR A 309 41.12 32.71 29.84
CA TYR A 309 39.70 32.30 29.97
C TYR A 309 38.97 32.25 28.62
N LYS A 310 39.27 33.18 27.69
CA LYS A 310 38.72 33.14 26.32
C LYS A 310 39.24 31.94 25.53
N VAL A 311 40.52 31.61 25.68
CA VAL A 311 41.12 30.41 25.09
C VAL A 311 40.47 29.14 25.68
N TYR A 312 40.29 29.07 27.00
CA TYR A 312 39.60 27.98 27.66
C TYR A 312 38.19 27.75 27.11
N LEU A 313 37.35 28.80 26.97
CA LEU A 313 36.01 28.66 26.41
C LEU A 313 35.99 28.10 24.98
N LYS A 314 37.01 28.45 24.17
CA LYS A 314 37.17 27.94 22.80
C LYS A 314 37.69 26.51 22.78
N GLU A 315 38.59 26.14 23.68
CA GLU A 315 39.18 24.80 23.76
C GLU A 315 38.19 23.77 24.31
N ILE A 316 37.29 24.16 25.22
CA ILE A 316 36.20 23.30 25.69
C ILE A 316 35.24 22.90 24.56
N ASP A 317 35.20 23.62 23.43
CA ASP A 317 34.32 23.24 22.31
C ASP A 317 34.85 21.98 21.63
N ASN A 318 36.11 21.62 21.89
CA ASN A 318 36.70 20.41 21.40
C ASN A 318 36.33 19.22 22.29
N GLU A 319 35.71 18.21 21.70
CA GLU A 319 35.24 17.00 22.37
C GLU A 319 36.36 16.15 22.98
N THR A 320 37.62 16.41 22.62
CA THR A 320 38.80 15.72 23.14
C THR A 320 39.01 15.93 24.63
N TYR A 321 38.58 17.07 25.16
CA TYR A 321 38.76 17.40 26.58
C TYR A 321 37.61 16.93 27.45
N TRP A 322 36.52 16.43 26.87
CA TRP A 322 35.37 15.98 27.64
C TRP A 322 35.64 14.61 28.26
N HIS A 323 35.05 14.37 29.42
CA HIS A 323 35.22 13.09 30.09
C HIS A 323 34.54 11.96 29.30
N LYS A 324 35.31 10.92 28.98
CA LYS A 324 34.84 9.70 28.30
C LYS A 324 35.12 8.49 29.18
N GLU A 325 34.14 7.61 29.27
CA GLU A 325 34.27 6.29 29.89
C GLU A 325 33.99 5.25 28.82
N ASN A 326 34.96 4.39 28.50
CA ASN A 326 34.87 3.39 27.42
C ASN A 326 34.41 3.98 26.07
N ASP A 327 35.01 5.11 25.66
CA ASP A 327 34.68 5.88 24.45
C ASP A 327 33.26 6.49 24.39
N ILE A 328 32.48 6.39 25.47
CA ILE A 328 31.14 7.00 25.58
C ILE A 328 31.23 8.22 26.49
N PHE A 329 30.61 9.33 26.05
CA PHE A 329 30.54 10.55 26.85
C PHE A 329 29.54 10.41 28.00
N LEU A 330 30.04 10.50 29.23
CA LEU A 330 29.22 10.44 30.43
C LEU A 330 28.23 11.62 30.49
N LEU A 331 26.97 11.30 30.72
CA LEU A 331 25.90 12.27 30.92
C LEU A 331 25.90 12.74 32.37
N CYS A 332 25.95 14.04 32.63
CA CYS A 332 25.98 14.59 34.00
C CYS A 332 24.79 15.48 34.34
N GLY A 333 24.40 15.54 35.62
CA GLY A 333 23.38 16.49 36.09
C GLY A 333 23.86 17.20 37.35
N ASN A 334 23.25 18.34 37.67
CA ASN A 334 23.58 19.12 38.87
C ASN A 334 22.59 18.89 40.03
N GLU A 335 21.58 18.06 39.81
CA GLU A 335 20.50 17.81 40.77
C GLU A 335 20.85 16.66 41.73
N SER A 336 20.18 16.62 42.89
CA SER A 336 20.39 15.57 43.89
C SER A 336 19.88 14.23 43.37
N GLY A 337 20.79 13.36 42.94
CA GLY A 337 20.48 12.02 42.42
C GLY A 337 20.86 11.82 40.96
N SER A 338 21.30 12.86 40.25
CA SER A 338 21.94 12.71 38.94
C SER A 338 23.39 12.24 39.06
N THR A 339 23.90 11.60 38.01
CA THR A 339 25.31 11.22 37.89
C THR A 339 26.18 12.48 37.97
N LYS A 340 27.09 12.50 38.95
CA LYS A 340 28.03 13.59 39.18
C LYS A 340 29.30 13.38 38.36
N CYS A 341 29.91 14.49 37.92
CA CYS A 341 31.19 14.44 37.24
C CYS A 341 32.33 14.04 38.20
N PRO A 342 33.40 13.42 37.67
CA PRO A 342 34.62 13.14 38.43
C PRO A 342 35.32 14.44 38.90
N PRO A 343 36.23 14.36 39.90
CA PRO A 343 36.93 15.53 40.40
C PRO A 343 37.72 16.24 39.29
N GLY A 344 37.63 17.57 39.25
CA GLY A 344 38.23 18.39 38.19
C GLY A 344 37.33 18.61 36.96
N TYR A 345 36.14 18.01 36.92
CA TYR A 345 35.13 18.22 35.87
C TYR A 345 33.86 18.84 36.45
N VAL A 346 33.22 19.69 35.65
CA VAL A 346 31.94 20.32 35.93
C VAL A 346 30.94 19.94 34.85
N CYS A 347 29.67 19.84 35.24
CA CYS A 347 28.61 19.54 34.29
C CYS A 347 28.20 20.80 33.52
N TRP A 348 28.25 20.73 32.18
CA TRP A 348 27.90 21.85 31.32
C TRP A 348 26.71 21.52 30.43
N LYS A 349 25.79 22.48 30.23
CA LYS A 349 24.59 22.33 29.39
C LYS A 349 24.88 22.73 27.93
N ASP A 350 24.16 22.10 27.00
CA ASP A 350 24.05 22.53 25.59
C ASP A 350 25.33 22.51 24.72
N ARG A 351 26.36 21.72 25.05
CA ARG A 351 27.55 21.56 24.17
C ARG A 351 27.69 20.20 23.51
N GLY A 352 27.21 19.12 24.12
CA GLY A 352 27.35 17.78 23.57
C GLY A 352 26.38 17.49 22.43
N GLU A 353 26.82 16.67 21.47
CA GLU A 353 25.87 15.94 20.62
C GLU A 353 25.00 15.01 21.47
N ASN A 354 23.77 14.78 21.00
CA ASN A 354 22.88 13.83 21.64
C ASN A 354 23.42 12.39 21.47
N PRO A 355 23.13 11.47 22.41
CA PRO A 355 23.50 10.06 22.29
C PRO A 355 22.98 9.41 21.00
N ASP A 356 23.57 8.26 20.65
CA ASP A 356 23.19 7.44 19.49
C ASP A 356 23.25 8.23 18.17
N PHE A 357 24.38 8.87 17.87
CA PHE A 357 24.59 9.69 16.66
C PHE A 357 23.58 10.84 16.51
N GLY A 358 23.10 11.39 17.62
CA GLY A 358 22.14 12.49 17.61
C GLY A 358 20.67 12.06 17.56
N TYR A 359 20.37 10.75 17.41
CA TYR A 359 19.01 10.27 17.22
C TYR A 359 18.19 10.20 18.51
N THR A 360 18.84 9.99 19.66
CA THR A 360 18.15 9.91 20.95
C THR A 360 18.09 11.29 21.59
N SER A 361 17.00 12.04 21.39
CA SER A 361 16.83 13.39 21.93
C SER A 361 15.38 13.80 22.22
N PHE A 362 15.22 14.82 23.08
CA PHE A 362 13.95 15.49 23.36
C PHE A 362 14.02 16.98 22.99
N ASP A 363 14.85 17.35 22.01
CA ASP A 363 15.06 18.75 21.64
C ASP A 363 14.01 19.27 20.64
N ASN A 364 13.51 18.36 19.79
CA ASN A 364 12.51 18.64 18.77
C ASN A 364 11.31 17.71 18.94
N TYR A 365 10.12 18.18 18.56
CA TYR A 365 8.89 17.39 18.67
C TYR A 365 8.99 16.03 17.96
N GLY A 366 9.61 15.97 16.77
CA GLY A 366 9.77 14.72 16.03
C GLY A 366 10.66 13.68 16.74
N TRP A 367 11.78 14.12 17.32
CA TRP A 367 12.66 13.23 18.09
C TRP A 367 12.03 12.80 19.42
N ALA A 368 11.33 13.71 20.11
CA ALA A 368 10.57 13.39 21.31
C ALA A 368 9.46 12.35 21.02
N MET A 369 8.76 12.50 19.89
CA MET A 369 7.76 11.53 19.42
C MET A 369 8.38 10.16 19.13
N LEU A 370 9.55 10.12 18.48
CA LEU A 370 10.28 8.87 18.22
C LEU A 370 10.75 8.20 19.51
N ALA A 371 11.27 8.98 20.46
CA ALA A 371 11.70 8.49 21.77
C ALA A 371 10.51 7.93 22.57
N CYS A 372 9.38 8.64 22.62
CA CYS A 372 8.15 8.13 23.23
C CYS A 372 7.60 6.88 22.51
N PHE A 373 7.71 6.82 21.18
CA PHE A 373 7.27 5.65 20.41
C PHE A 373 8.13 4.43 20.74
N ARG A 374 9.45 4.61 20.82
CA ARG A 374 10.41 3.59 21.28
C ARG A 374 10.08 3.07 22.68
N LEU A 375 9.68 3.95 23.61
CA LEU A 375 9.22 3.56 24.95
C LEU A 375 7.91 2.76 24.89
N MET A 376 6.96 3.16 24.03
CA MET A 376 5.68 2.46 23.85
C MET A 376 5.87 1.07 23.25
N THR A 377 6.80 0.90 22.31
CA THR A 377 7.13 -0.40 21.69
C THR A 377 8.06 -1.24 22.56
N GLN A 378 8.57 -0.69 23.67
CA GLN A 378 9.55 -1.33 24.56
C GLN A 378 10.81 -1.79 23.82
N ASP A 379 11.23 -1.02 22.82
CA ASP A 379 12.42 -1.35 22.03
C ASP A 379 13.66 -0.68 22.61
N TYR A 380 14.57 -1.47 23.20
CA TYR A 380 15.78 -1.00 23.88
C TYR A 380 15.50 0.18 24.85
N TRP A 381 14.33 0.17 25.49
CA TRP A 381 13.79 1.28 26.27
C TRP A 381 14.59 1.52 27.56
N GLU A 382 15.22 0.48 28.08
CA GLU A 382 16.03 0.49 29.30
C GLU A 382 17.24 1.42 29.18
N ASN A 383 17.86 1.51 28.00
CA ASN A 383 18.96 2.44 27.77
C ASN A 383 18.45 3.88 27.83
N LEU A 384 17.38 4.20 27.10
CA LEU A 384 16.76 5.54 27.17
C LEU A 384 16.33 5.90 28.59
N TYR A 385 15.76 4.94 29.31
CA TYR A 385 15.38 5.10 30.71
C TYR A 385 16.59 5.38 31.61
N GLN A 386 17.70 4.67 31.44
CA GLN A 386 18.93 4.92 32.20
C GLN A 386 19.50 6.32 31.91
N LEU A 387 19.59 6.72 30.65
CA LEU A 387 20.09 8.04 30.24
C LEU A 387 19.29 9.20 30.87
N VAL A 388 17.97 9.06 30.94
CA VAL A 388 17.09 10.05 31.58
C VAL A 388 17.15 9.95 33.12
N LYS A 389 17.19 8.73 33.68
CA LYS A 389 17.28 8.51 35.13
C LYS A 389 18.56 9.07 35.73
N GLU A 390 19.69 8.95 35.03
CA GLU A 390 20.98 9.53 35.42
C GLU A 390 20.96 11.07 35.50
N LYS A 391 19.86 11.72 35.11
CA LYS A 391 19.68 13.18 35.19
C LYS A 391 18.69 13.63 36.27
N ARG A 392 17.97 12.69 36.92
CA ARG A 392 16.82 12.92 37.82
C ARG A 392 16.40 14.39 37.92
N ILE A 393 15.50 14.79 37.02
CA ILE A 393 14.63 15.95 37.18
C ILE A 393 13.36 15.38 37.85
N LEU A 394 13.15 15.75 39.12
CA LEU A 394 12.16 15.27 40.12
C LEU A 394 12.68 14.25 41.16
#